data_AF-A0A2N2H361-F1
#
_entry.id   AF-A0A2N2H361-F1
#
_cell.length_a   1.000
_cell.length_b   1.000
_cell.length_c   1.000
_cell.angle_alpha   90.00
_cell.angle_beta   90.00
_cell.angle_gamma   90.00
#
_symmetry.space_group_name_H-M   'P 1'
#
loop_
_entity.id
_entity.type
_entity.pdbx_description
1 polymer ?
#
loop_
_entity_poly.entity_id
_entity_poly.type
_entity_poly.pdbx_seq_one_letter_code
_entity_poly.pdbx_strand_id
1 'polypeptide(L)' 'MAAAISKELGIEAELIQGKGGVFDVVVNNDLVFSKKKEHRFPQHEEILSKLRKVS' A
#
# COMPACT_ATOMS: atom_id res chain seq x y z
N MET A 1 7.52 3.11 -4.03
CA MET A 1 6.09 2.92 -3.70
C MET A 1 5.60 3.95 -2.67
N ALA A 2 6.01 3.95 -1.40
CA ALA A 2 5.53 4.95 -0.42
C ALA A 2 5.79 6.42 -0.84
N ALA A 3 7.00 6.74 -1.30
CA ALA A 3 7.31 8.10 -1.78
C ALA A 3 6.50 8.52 -3.01
N ALA A 4 6.12 7.57 -3.88
CA ALA A 4 5.28 7.85 -5.05
C ALA A 4 3.83 8.11 -4.63
N ILE A 5 3.29 7.31 -3.71
CA ILE A 5 1.95 7.46 -3.13
C ILE A 5 1.83 8.81 -2.43
N SER A 6 2.80 9.18 -1.60
CA SER A 6 2.79 10.46 -0.89
C SER A 6 2.84 11.65 -1.86
N LYS A 7 3.61 11.54 -2.94
CA LYS A 7 3.72 12.58 -3.96
C LYS A 7 2.48 12.70 -4.85
N GLU A 8 1.84 11.59 -5.21
CA GLU A 8 0.65 11.59 -6.08
C GLU A 8 -0.66 11.88 -5.35
N LEU A 9 -0.79 11.45 -4.10
CA LEU A 9 -2.03 11.56 -3.34
C LEU A 9 -1.95 12.57 -2.20
N GLY A 10 -0.76 13.08 -1.85
CA GLY A 10 -0.57 13.97 -0.70
C GLY A 10 -0.81 13.30 0.65
N ILE A 11 -0.86 11.96 0.68
CA ILE A 11 -1.12 11.17 1.89
C ILE A 11 0.23 10.85 2.56
N GLU A 12 0.30 10.95 3.88
CA GLU A 12 1.46 10.45 4.62
C GLU A 12 1.49 8.92 4.57
N ALA A 13 2.36 8.38 3.72
CA ALA A 13 2.59 6.94 3.59
C ALA A 13 3.82 6.54 4.41
N GLU A 14 3.62 5.92 5.56
CA GLU A 14 4.72 5.33 6.33
C GLU A 14 5.10 3.95 5.79
N LEU A 15 6.39 3.74 5.55
CA LEU A 15 6.91 2.45 5.10
C LEU A 15 7.51 1.71 6.30
N ILE A 16 6.69 0.89 6.94
CA ILE A 16 7.11 0.09 8.10
C ILE A 16 7.87 -1.14 7.59
N GLN A 17 9.19 -1.17 7.78
CA GLN A 17 9.98 -2.36 7.49
C GLN A 17 9.69 -3.46 8.53
N GLY A 18 8.83 -4.41 8.15
CA GLY A 18 8.57 -5.61 8.95
C GLY A 18 9.72 -6.64 8.88
N LYS A 19 9.87 -7.44 9.93
CA LYS A 19 10.71 -8.65 9.91
C LYS A 19 9.96 -9.79 9.20
N GLY A 20 10.59 -10.44 8.22
CA GLY A 20 10.06 -11.66 7.59
C GLY A 20 9.50 -11.53 6.17
N GLY A 21 9.86 -10.47 5.42
CA GLY A 21 9.53 -10.36 3.99
C GLY A 21 8.04 -10.19 3.67
N VAL A 22 7.26 -9.76 4.67
CA VAL A 22 5.83 -9.46 4.58
C VAL A 22 5.66 -8.07 3.97
N PHE A 23 4.64 -7.90 3.13
CA PHE A 23 4.31 -6.60 2.54
C PHE A 23 2.80 -6.45 2.55
N ASP A 24 2.31 -5.71 3.54
CA ASP A 24 0.90 -5.43 3.73
C ASP A 24 0.67 -3.93 3.53
N VAL A 25 -0.37 -3.59 2.78
CA VAL A 25 -0.78 -2.21 2.53
C VAL A 25 -2.12 -2.01 3.22
N VAL A 26 -2.18 -1.07 4.14
CA VAL A 26 -3.36 -0.74 4.94
C VAL A 26 -3.69 0.73 4.71
N VAL A 27 -4.97 1.04 4.55
CA VAL A 27 -5.49 2.40 4.32
C VAL A 27 -6.67 2.59 5.25
N ASN A 28 -6.67 3.61 6.10
CA ASN A 28 -7.76 3.88 7.06
C ASN A 28 -8.17 2.65 7.89
N ASN A 29 -7.19 1.90 8.42
CA ASN A 29 -7.36 0.61 9.10
C ASN A 29 -7.87 -0.57 8.24
N ASP A 30 -8.12 -0.38 6.95
CA ASP A 30 -8.49 -1.46 6.02
C ASP A 30 -7.28 -2.04 5.29
N LEU A 31 -7.09 -3.35 5.39
CA LEU A 31 -6.06 -4.08 4.66
C LEU A 31 -6.44 -4.16 3.17
N VAL A 32 -5.89 -3.26 2.36
CA VAL A 32 -6.17 -3.19 0.91
C VAL A 32 -5.32 -4.17 0.10
N PHE A 33 -4.17 -4.60 0.62
CA PHE A 33 -3.31 -5.59 -0.04
C PHE A 33 -2.46 -6.36 0.97
N SER A 34 -2.25 -7.65 0.72
CA SER A 34 -1.27 -8.46 1.46
C SER A 34 -0.52 -9.39 0.54
N LYS A 35 0.81 -9.22 0.47
CA LYS A 35 1.71 -10.10 -0.27
C LYS A 35 1.64 -11.53 0.22
N LYS A 36 1.35 -11.77 1.51
CA LYS A 36 1.20 -13.12 2.04
C LYS A 36 -0.02 -13.85 1.45
N LYS A 37 -1.10 -13.12 1.15
CA LYS A 37 -2.30 -13.70 0.51
C LYS A 37 -2.12 -13.85 -1.00
N GLU A 38 -1.56 -12.84 -1.64
CA GLU A 38 -1.44 -12.78 -3.10
C GLU A 38 -0.19 -13.51 -3.64
N HIS A 39 0.77 -13.83 -2.78
CA HIS A 39 2.07 -14.41 -3.14
C HIS A 39 2.87 -13.59 -4.19
N ARG A 40 2.48 -12.34 -4.42
CA ARG A 40 3.12 -11.39 -5.34
C ARG A 40 3.21 -10.00 -4.71
N PHE A 41 4.04 -9.15 -5.31
CA PHE A 41 4.03 -7.73 -4.99
C PHE A 41 2.87 -7.01 -5.69
N PRO A 42 2.29 -5.98 -5.05
CA PRO A 42 1.24 -5.21 -5.68
C PRO A 42 1.80 -4.35 -6.82
N GLN A 43 0.97 -4.04 -7.80
CA GLN A 43 1.30 -3.03 -8.80
C GLN A 43 1.00 -1.62 -8.28
N HIS A 44 1.76 -0.63 -8.75
CA HIS A 44 1.59 0.76 -8.33
C HIS A 44 0.17 1.27 -8.63
N GLU A 45 -0.35 1.04 -9.85
CA GLU A 45 -1.71 1.44 -10.23
C GLU A 45 -2.82 0.77 -9.41
N GLU A 46 -2.64 -0.49 -9.02
CA GLU A 46 -3.63 -1.22 -8.21
C GLU A 46 -3.81 -0.54 -6.85
N ILE A 47 -2.68 -0.19 -6.20
CA ILE A 47 -2.68 0.47 -4.89
C ILE A 47 -3.17 1.90 -5.01
N LEU A 48 -2.73 2.65 -6.02
CA LEU A 48 -3.20 4.03 -6.27
C LEU A 48 -4.72 4.07 -6.53
N SER A 49 -5.25 3.13 -7.32
CA SER A 49 -6.69 3.04 -7.59
C SER A 49 -7.50 2.71 -6.33
N LYS A 50 -7.00 1.79 -5.49
CA LYS A 50 -7.64 1.49 -4.20
C LYS A 50 -7.61 2.70 -3.27
N LEU A 51 -6.48 3.42 -3.20
CA LEU A 51 -6.33 4.64 -2.39
C LEU A 51 -7.28 5.75 -2.82
N ARG A 52 -7.43 6.00 -4.14
CA ARG A 52 -8.36 7.01 -4.67
C ARG A 52 -9.83 6.75 -4.34
N LYS A 53 -10.20 5.47 -4.15
CA LYS A 53 -11.59 5.08 -3.86
C LYS A 53 -12.02 5.36 -2.41
N VAL A 54 -11.08 5.73 -1.55
CA VAL A 54 -11.30 5.99 -0.12
C VAL A 54 -11.41 7.51 0.18
N SER A 55 -11.36 8.36 -0.86
CA SER A 55 -11.63 9.81 -0.79
C SER A 55 -13.05 10.17 -1.19
#